data_AF-A0A4W5RWL7-F1
#
_entry.id   AF-A0A4W5RWL7-F1
#
_cell.length_a   1.000
_cell.length_b   1.000
_cell.length_c   1.000
_cell.angle_alpha   90.00
_cell.angle_beta   90.00
_cell.angle_gamma   90.00
#
_symmetry.space_group_name_H-M   'P 1'
#
loop_
_entity.id
_entity.type
_entity.pdbx_description
1 polymer ?
#
loop_
_entity_poly.entity_id
_entity_poly.type
_entity_poly.pdbx_seq_one_letter_code
_entity_poly.pdbx_strand_id
1 'polypeptide(L)'
;MEELRAHVRKYGPVMQRYYVQYLSGFDAVVLNELVQNLSVCPEDESIIMSSFVNTMTSLSVKQVEDGDVFDFRGTRLDWFRLQAYTSVSKASLGIVDHRDLGKMMNTIIFHTKMVDSLVEMLVETSDISIFCFYSRAFEKMFQQCLELPSQSRHSISFPLLCTHFMSCTHELCPEERHHIGDRSLSLCNMFLDEMSKQARNLITDICTEHCTLSDQVRGHRHGDQCPCVYNVTLAVTFP
;
A
#
# COMPACT_ATOMS: atom_id res chain seq x y z
N MET A 1 0.58 1.09 -8.54
CA MET A 1 0.99 1.29 -7.13
C MET A 1 -0.14 0.88 -6.19
N GLU A 2 -1.34 1.45 -6.30
CA GLU A 2 -2.46 1.10 -5.40
C GLU A 2 -2.86 -0.39 -5.41
N GLU A 3 -2.82 -1.07 -6.56
CA GLU A 3 -3.09 -2.52 -6.61
C GLU A 3 -2.09 -3.33 -5.78
N LEU A 4 -0.79 -3.00 -5.84
CA LEU A 4 0.24 -3.64 -5.03
C LEU A 4 0.01 -3.37 -3.54
N ARG A 5 -0.33 -2.14 -3.16
CA ARG A 5 -0.67 -1.77 -1.78
C ARG A 5 -1.89 -2.57 -1.29
N ALA A 6 -2.91 -2.71 -2.13
CA ALA A 6 -4.11 -3.50 -1.82
C ALA A 6 -3.77 -4.99 -1.65
N HIS A 7 -2.90 -5.55 -2.49
CA HIS A 7 -2.43 -6.93 -2.35
C HIS A 7 -1.67 -7.15 -1.05
N VAL A 8 -0.73 -6.27 -0.68
CA VAL A 8 0.01 -6.40 0.58
C VAL A 8 -0.93 -6.33 1.79
N ARG A 9 -1.92 -5.42 1.78
CA ARG A 9 -2.92 -5.35 2.86
C ARG A 9 -3.80 -6.61 2.93
N LYS A 10 -4.28 -7.08 1.78
CA LYS A 10 -5.21 -8.22 1.70
C LYS A 10 -4.52 -9.55 2.01
N TYR A 11 -3.30 -9.72 1.54
CA TYR A 11 -2.53 -10.96 1.65
C TYR A 11 -1.39 -10.85 2.67
N GLY A 12 -1.46 -9.89 3.59
CA GLY A 12 -0.49 -9.71 4.68
C GLY A 12 -0.21 -11.01 5.46
N PRO A 13 -1.24 -11.78 5.87
CA PRO A 13 -1.02 -13.06 6.56
C PRO A 13 -0.24 -14.09 5.74
N VAL A 14 -0.32 -14.04 4.40
CA VAL A 14 0.48 -14.92 3.53
C VAL A 14 1.96 -14.55 3.61
N MET A 15 2.26 -13.25 3.57
CA MET A 15 3.63 -12.74 3.73
C MET A 15 4.17 -13.05 5.13
N GLN A 16 3.38 -12.77 6.18
CA GLN A 16 3.73 -13.06 7.57
C GLN A 16 4.08 -14.53 7.76
N ARG A 17 3.20 -15.44 7.31
CA ARG A 17 3.42 -16.89 7.40
C ARG A 17 4.75 -17.30 6.76
N TYR A 18 5.01 -16.82 5.54
CA TYR A 18 6.23 -17.14 4.81
C TYR A 18 7.49 -16.68 5.55
N TYR A 19 7.53 -15.41 5.99
CA TYR A 19 8.71 -14.87 6.65
C TYR A 19 8.89 -15.36 8.09
N VAL A 20 7.82 -15.72 8.80
CA VAL A 20 7.92 -16.43 10.09
C VAL A 20 8.63 -17.77 9.92
N GLN A 21 8.28 -18.56 8.88
CA GLN A 21 8.96 -19.82 8.58
C GLN A 21 10.42 -19.60 8.16
N TYR A 22 10.69 -18.52 7.42
CA TYR A 22 12.05 -18.17 6.99
C TYR A 22 12.93 -17.83 8.20
N LEU A 23 12.41 -16.97 9.09
CA LEU A 23 13.10 -16.53 10.30
C LEU A 23 13.40 -17.71 11.23
N SER A 24 12.40 -18.52 11.56
CA SER A 24 12.59 -19.62 12.52
C SER A 24 13.31 -20.84 11.94
N GLY A 25 13.19 -21.08 10.64
CA GLY A 25 13.74 -22.27 9.99
C GLY A 25 15.13 -22.09 9.37
N PHE A 26 15.38 -20.97 8.68
CA PHE A 26 16.62 -20.74 7.96
C PHE A 26 17.49 -19.69 8.65
N ASP A 27 16.96 -18.48 8.86
CA ASP A 27 17.76 -17.36 9.36
C ASP A 27 18.32 -17.64 10.76
N ALA A 28 17.52 -18.23 11.64
CA ALA A 28 17.95 -18.63 12.97
C ALA A 28 19.13 -19.61 12.93
N VAL A 29 19.11 -20.58 12.03
CA VAL A 29 20.16 -21.60 11.91
C VAL A 29 21.44 -20.96 11.42
N VAL A 30 21.39 -20.22 10.31
CA VAL A 30 22.60 -19.64 9.71
C VAL A 30 23.18 -18.54 10.58
N LEU A 31 22.34 -17.71 11.24
CA LEU A 31 22.83 -16.72 12.19
C LEU A 31 23.51 -17.39 13.38
N ASN A 32 22.93 -18.46 13.93
CA ASN A 32 23.54 -19.18 15.04
C ASN A 32 24.89 -19.79 14.64
N GLU A 33 24.99 -20.42 13.47
CA GLU A 33 26.27 -20.93 12.95
C GLU A 33 27.32 -19.82 12.81
N LEU A 34 26.93 -18.65 12.32
CA LEU A 34 27.85 -17.51 12.17
C LEU A 34 28.32 -17.02 13.54
N VAL A 35 27.41 -16.84 14.50
CA VAL A 35 27.72 -16.36 15.86
C VAL A 35 28.64 -17.32 16.59
N GLN A 36 28.43 -18.64 16.49
CA GLN A 36 29.30 -19.64 17.13
C GLN A 36 30.72 -19.68 16.54
N ASN A 37 30.92 -19.21 15.31
CA ASN A 37 32.22 -19.14 14.65
C ASN A 37 33.00 -17.84 14.96
N LEU A 38 32.42 -16.91 15.73
CA LEU A 38 33.13 -15.71 16.17
C LEU A 38 34.14 -16.05 17.27
N SER A 39 35.43 -15.81 17.02
CA SER A 39 36.50 -16.15 17.98
C SER A 39 36.53 -15.24 19.21
N VAL A 40 36.08 -13.99 19.08
CA VAL A 40 36.07 -13.00 20.16
C VAL A 40 34.77 -12.19 20.04
N CYS A 41 33.95 -12.25 21.08
CA CYS A 41 32.74 -11.45 21.20
C CYS A 41 32.60 -11.02 22.67
N PRO A 42 32.52 -9.72 22.99
CA PRO A 42 32.23 -9.29 24.35
C PRO A 42 30.80 -9.68 24.76
N GLU A 43 30.54 -9.60 26.07
CA GLU A 43 29.30 -10.08 26.69
C GLU A 43 28.06 -9.37 26.15
N ASP A 44 28.10 -8.04 26.02
CA ASP A 44 26.96 -7.23 25.56
C ASP A 44 26.54 -7.62 24.13
N GLU A 45 27.50 -7.73 23.20
CA GLU A 45 27.24 -8.17 21.83
C GLU A 45 26.74 -9.61 21.77
N SER A 46 27.30 -10.49 22.61
CA SER A 46 26.89 -11.90 22.69
C SER A 46 25.45 -12.05 23.19
N ILE A 47 25.04 -11.24 24.17
CA ILE A 47 23.66 -11.21 24.68
C ILE A 47 22.70 -10.80 23.56
N ILE A 48 23.02 -9.73 22.83
CA ILE A 48 22.19 -9.24 21.72
C ILE A 48 22.05 -10.29 20.61
N MET A 49 23.17 -10.88 20.16
CA MET A 49 23.15 -11.89 19.09
C MET A 49 22.40 -13.16 19.51
N SER A 50 22.56 -13.60 20.76
CA SER A 50 21.80 -14.73 21.30
C SER A 50 20.30 -14.42 21.38
N SER A 51 19.95 -13.18 21.75
CA SER A 51 18.56 -12.73 21.75
C SER A 51 17.94 -12.80 20.35
N PHE A 52 18.66 -12.47 19.29
CA PHE A 52 18.15 -12.58 17.92
C PHE A 52 17.78 -14.02 17.57
N VAL A 53 18.67 -14.97 17.86
CA VAL A 53 18.43 -16.40 17.59
C VAL A 53 17.24 -16.90 18.42
N ASN A 54 17.16 -16.54 19.71
CA ASN A 54 16.05 -16.92 20.58
C ASN A 54 14.71 -16.35 20.10
N THR A 55 14.68 -15.07 19.70
CA THR A 55 13.48 -14.46 19.14
C THR A 55 13.03 -15.19 17.88
N MET A 56 13.92 -15.44 16.92
CA MET A 56 13.58 -16.10 15.66
C MET A 56 13.12 -17.55 15.86
N THR A 57 13.81 -18.33 16.69
CA THR A 57 13.46 -19.74 16.96
C THR A 57 12.14 -19.89 17.71
N SER A 58 11.72 -18.88 18.48
CA SER A 58 10.42 -18.89 19.17
C SER A 58 9.22 -18.67 18.25
N LEU A 59 9.45 -18.26 16.99
CA LEU A 59 8.37 -17.97 16.04
C LEU A 59 7.78 -19.25 15.46
N SER A 60 6.46 -19.27 15.32
CA SER A 60 5.74 -20.37 14.69
C SER A 60 4.59 -19.88 13.82
N VAL A 61 4.26 -20.68 12.81
CA VAL A 61 3.12 -20.43 11.92
C VAL A 61 1.80 -20.33 12.68
N LYS A 62 1.69 -21.03 13.82
CA LYS A 62 0.50 -21.02 14.66
C LYS A 62 0.16 -19.59 15.15
N GLN A 63 1.16 -18.79 15.50
CA GLN A 63 0.95 -17.40 15.93
C GLN A 63 0.32 -16.55 14.80
N VAL A 64 0.67 -16.84 13.54
CA VAL A 64 0.05 -16.17 12.38
C VAL A 64 -1.39 -16.63 12.17
N GLU A 65 -1.66 -17.93 12.34
CA GLU A 65 -3.01 -18.50 12.24
C GLU A 65 -3.94 -17.98 13.35
N ASP A 66 -3.39 -17.80 14.56
CA ASP A 66 -4.09 -17.26 15.73
C ASP A 66 -4.26 -15.72 15.65
N GLY A 67 -3.56 -15.06 14.71
CA GLY A 67 -3.66 -13.62 14.48
C GLY A 67 -2.88 -12.77 15.50
N ASP A 68 -1.80 -13.31 16.06
CA ASP A 68 -0.96 -12.61 17.03
C ASP A 68 -0.36 -11.33 16.44
N VAL A 69 -0.25 -10.31 17.29
CA VAL A 69 0.43 -9.05 16.95
C VAL A 69 1.92 -9.20 17.26
N PHE A 70 2.72 -9.32 16.21
CA PHE A 70 4.19 -9.36 16.32
C PHE A 70 4.76 -7.96 16.58
N ASP A 71 5.86 -7.89 17.32
CA ASP A 71 6.62 -6.65 17.54
C ASP A 71 8.13 -6.95 17.56
N PHE A 72 8.82 -6.53 16.49
CA PHE A 72 10.27 -6.67 16.33
C PHE A 72 11.01 -5.33 16.42
N ARG A 73 10.36 -4.27 16.93
CA ARG A 73 11.02 -2.96 17.10
C ARG A 73 12.26 -3.06 17.98
N GLY A 74 12.18 -3.86 19.05
CA GLY A 74 13.32 -4.16 19.92
C GLY A 74 14.48 -4.80 19.15
N THR A 75 14.22 -5.90 18.44
CA THR A 75 15.20 -6.60 17.59
C THR A 75 15.86 -5.68 16.57
N ARG A 76 15.08 -4.85 15.87
CA ARG A 76 15.61 -3.89 14.89
C ARG A 76 16.49 -2.82 15.53
N LEU A 77 16.10 -2.32 16.70
CA LEU A 77 16.87 -1.32 17.43
C LEU A 77 18.15 -1.91 18.03
N ASP A 78 18.11 -3.16 18.50
CA ASP A 78 19.30 -3.85 18.98
C ASP A 78 20.29 -4.15 17.85
N TRP A 79 19.82 -4.43 16.63
CA TRP A 79 20.71 -4.48 15.47
C TRP A 79 21.36 -3.13 15.19
N PHE A 80 20.63 -2.03 15.34
CA PHE A 80 21.21 -0.68 15.26
C PHE A 80 22.29 -0.50 16.34
N ARG A 81 22.00 -0.84 17.60
CA ARG A 81 22.98 -0.74 18.70
C ARG A 81 24.23 -1.58 18.42
N LEU A 82 24.06 -2.81 17.96
CA LEU A 82 25.17 -3.70 17.62
C LEU A 82 26.03 -3.11 16.50
N GLN A 83 25.42 -2.49 15.48
CA GLN A 83 26.18 -1.74 14.47
C GLN A 83 27.00 -0.62 15.11
N ALA A 84 26.45 0.14 16.06
CA ALA A 84 27.20 1.19 16.75
C ALA A 84 28.38 0.62 17.56
N TYR A 85 28.17 -0.48 18.30
CA TYR A 85 29.22 -1.11 19.11
C TYR A 85 30.37 -1.67 18.25
N THR A 86 30.04 -2.23 17.09
CA THR A 86 30.99 -2.94 16.23
C THR A 86 31.60 -2.08 15.12
N SER A 87 31.14 -0.84 14.95
CA SER A 87 31.64 0.09 13.92
C SER A 87 32.62 1.16 14.44
N VAL A 88 32.77 1.30 15.76
CA VAL A 88 33.75 2.25 16.33
C VAL A 88 35.18 1.74 16.17
N SER A 89 36.13 2.68 16.11
CA SER A 89 37.55 2.33 16.03
C SER A 89 37.96 1.50 17.26
N LYS A 90 38.71 0.42 17.03
CA LYS A 90 39.19 -0.51 18.08
C LYS A 90 38.07 -1.25 18.83
N ALA A 91 36.89 -1.42 18.21
CA ALA A 91 35.89 -2.36 18.71
C ALA A 91 36.49 -3.78 18.80
N SER A 92 36.17 -4.50 19.87
CA SER A 92 36.64 -5.88 20.07
C SER A 92 36.10 -6.83 18.99
N LEU A 93 34.87 -6.58 18.53
CA LEU A 93 34.26 -7.21 17.38
C LEU A 93 34.06 -6.15 16.28
N GLY A 94 34.91 -6.17 15.25
CA GLY A 94 34.85 -5.21 14.15
C GLY A 94 33.93 -5.67 13.02
N ILE A 95 32.83 -4.95 12.75
CA ILE A 95 31.90 -5.33 11.66
C ILE A 95 32.56 -5.26 10.26
N VAL A 96 33.62 -4.44 10.14
CA VAL A 96 34.40 -4.30 8.90
C VAL A 96 35.08 -5.62 8.50
N ASP A 97 35.48 -6.42 9.48
CA ASP A 97 36.11 -7.73 9.32
C ASP A 97 35.07 -8.85 9.18
N HIS A 98 33.83 -8.58 9.62
CA HIS A 98 32.69 -9.51 9.58
C HIS A 98 31.54 -9.00 8.69
N ARG A 99 31.86 -8.61 7.45
CA ARG A 99 30.86 -8.01 6.53
C ARG A 99 29.64 -8.90 6.26
N ASP A 100 29.84 -10.21 6.25
CA ASP A 100 28.76 -11.15 5.96
C ASP A 100 27.75 -11.24 7.10
N LEU A 101 28.16 -11.01 8.36
CA LEU A 101 27.24 -10.81 9.49
C LEU A 101 26.34 -9.61 9.23
N GLY A 102 26.92 -8.47 8.83
CA GLY A 102 26.15 -7.26 8.54
C GLY A 102 25.15 -7.45 7.40
N LYS A 103 25.56 -8.10 6.31
CA LYS A 103 24.65 -8.42 5.20
C LYS A 103 23.52 -9.36 5.63
N MET A 104 23.86 -10.42 6.36
CA MET A 104 22.89 -11.39 6.89
C MET A 104 21.88 -10.69 7.80
N MET A 105 22.35 -9.91 8.76
CA MET A 105 21.49 -9.17 9.67
C MET A 105 20.57 -8.19 8.95
N ASN A 106 21.04 -7.51 7.90
CA ASN A 106 20.18 -6.64 7.10
C ASN A 106 19.06 -7.42 6.38
N THR A 107 19.36 -8.60 5.86
CA THR A 107 18.33 -9.50 5.29
C THR A 107 17.34 -9.95 6.36
N ILE A 108 17.82 -10.36 7.54
CA ILE A 108 16.97 -10.76 8.67
C ILE A 108 16.06 -9.60 9.09
N ILE A 109 16.59 -8.39 9.23
CA ILE A 109 15.79 -7.21 9.56
C ILE A 109 14.71 -6.97 8.51
N PHE A 110 15.02 -7.11 7.22
CA PHE A 110 14.00 -7.05 6.17
C PHE A 110 12.92 -8.12 6.36
N HIS A 111 13.29 -9.36 6.66
CA HIS A 111 12.33 -10.44 6.95
C HIS A 111 11.44 -10.09 8.17
N THR A 112 11.99 -9.51 9.24
CA THR A 112 11.16 -9.05 10.38
C THR A 112 10.13 -8.00 9.94
N LYS A 113 10.53 -7.02 9.09
CA LYS A 113 9.61 -5.99 8.59
C LYS A 113 8.46 -6.58 7.76
N MET A 114 8.68 -7.72 7.11
CA MET A 114 7.63 -8.42 6.35
C MET A 114 6.64 -9.17 7.26
N VAL A 115 6.92 -9.25 8.57
CA VAL A 115 6.03 -9.83 9.57
C VAL A 115 5.23 -8.73 10.30
N ASP A 116 5.88 -7.73 10.89
CA ASP A 116 5.20 -6.73 11.74
C ASP A 116 5.04 -5.33 11.14
N SER A 117 5.84 -4.96 10.13
CA SER A 117 5.91 -3.60 9.58
C SER A 117 5.41 -3.47 8.13
N LEU A 118 4.52 -4.37 7.66
CA LEU A 118 4.00 -4.29 6.28
C LEU A 118 3.34 -2.93 5.97
N VAL A 119 2.58 -2.38 6.93
CA VAL A 119 1.92 -1.07 6.76
C VAL A 119 2.94 0.07 6.70
N GLU A 120 3.93 0.07 7.58
CA GLU A 120 5.01 1.06 7.57
C GLU A 120 5.83 0.99 6.27
N MET A 121 6.13 -0.23 5.79
CA MET A 121 6.83 -0.45 4.53
C MET A 121 6.06 0.10 3.33
N LEU A 122 4.73 0.01 3.33
CA LEU A 122 3.91 0.63 2.30
C LEU A 122 4.02 2.16 2.33
N VAL A 123 4.12 2.79 3.50
CA VAL A 123 4.35 4.23 3.61
C VAL A 123 5.77 4.56 3.13
N GLU A 124 6.79 3.89 3.65
CA GLU A 124 8.20 4.12 3.31
C GLU A 124 8.49 4.03 1.80
N THR A 125 7.86 3.08 1.09
CA THR A 125 8.18 2.78 -0.31
C THR A 125 7.19 3.35 -1.34
N SER A 126 6.01 3.80 -0.91
CA SER A 126 4.95 4.20 -1.85
C SER A 126 4.02 5.31 -1.33
N ASP A 127 4.42 6.04 -0.29
CA ASP A 127 3.72 7.25 0.09
C ASP A 127 3.82 8.31 -1.01
N ILE A 128 2.69 8.98 -1.26
CA ILE A 128 2.56 10.05 -2.26
C ILE A 128 1.73 11.20 -1.68
N SER A 129 1.79 11.37 -0.37
CA SER A 129 1.23 12.52 0.37
C SER A 129 1.70 13.87 -0.18
N ILE A 130 2.81 13.89 -0.93
CA ILE A 130 3.34 15.06 -1.63
C ILE A 130 2.29 15.78 -2.50
N PHE A 131 1.30 15.06 -3.04
CA PHE A 131 0.21 15.67 -3.82
C PHE A 131 -0.69 16.60 -2.99
N CYS A 132 -0.66 16.52 -1.66
CA CYS A 132 -1.29 17.51 -0.80
C CYS A 132 -0.75 18.93 -1.06
N PHE A 133 0.56 19.04 -1.33
CA PHE A 133 1.23 20.32 -1.56
C PHE A 133 1.25 20.72 -3.04
N TYR A 134 1.03 19.78 -3.95
CA TYR A 134 0.93 20.00 -5.40
C TYR A 134 -0.51 19.85 -5.92
N SER A 135 -1.47 20.38 -5.17
CA SER A 135 -2.91 20.23 -5.46
C SER A 135 -3.31 20.63 -6.87
N ARG A 136 -2.80 21.75 -7.38
CA ARG A 136 -3.09 22.22 -8.74
C ARG A 136 -2.62 21.23 -9.82
N ALA A 137 -1.45 20.62 -9.64
CA ALA A 137 -0.96 19.60 -10.56
C ALA A 137 -1.79 18.31 -10.42
N PHE A 138 -2.14 17.95 -9.19
CA PHE A 138 -2.93 16.76 -8.88
C PHE A 138 -4.32 16.80 -9.54
N GLU A 139 -5.04 17.93 -9.39
CA GLU A 139 -6.34 18.15 -10.02
C GLU A 139 -6.24 18.17 -11.55
N LYS A 140 -5.20 18.80 -12.11
CA LYS A 140 -4.97 18.82 -13.57
C LYS A 140 -4.70 17.42 -14.12
N MET A 141 -3.90 16.61 -13.43
CA MET A 141 -3.63 15.22 -13.82
C MET A 141 -4.91 14.38 -13.80
N PHE A 142 -5.81 14.63 -12.84
CA PHE A 142 -7.11 13.98 -12.77
C PHE A 142 -7.99 14.34 -13.98
N GLN A 143 -8.10 15.63 -14.31
CA GLN A 143 -8.87 16.09 -15.48
C GLN A 143 -8.36 15.45 -16.77
N GLN A 144 -7.04 15.44 -16.98
CA GLN A 144 -6.43 14.77 -18.14
C GLN A 144 -6.70 13.27 -18.17
N CYS A 145 -6.74 12.61 -17.01
CA CYS A 145 -7.06 11.18 -16.90
C CYS A 145 -8.52 10.91 -17.27
N LEU A 146 -9.45 11.76 -16.86
CA LEU A 146 -10.87 11.67 -17.18
C LEU A 146 -11.16 11.92 -18.66
N GLU A 147 -10.51 12.92 -19.28
CA GLU A 147 -10.70 13.26 -20.68
C GLU A 147 -10.24 12.16 -21.65
N LEU A 148 -9.26 11.35 -21.27
CA LEU A 148 -8.67 10.30 -22.11
C LEU A 148 -9.27 8.91 -21.79
N PRO A 149 -10.09 8.30 -22.67
CA PRO A 149 -10.81 7.05 -22.36
C PRO A 149 -9.90 5.86 -21.99
N SER A 150 -8.68 5.80 -22.54
CA SER A 150 -7.73 4.74 -22.20
C SER A 150 -7.16 4.86 -20.78
N GLN A 151 -7.14 6.08 -20.23
CA GLN A 151 -6.64 6.38 -18.89
C GLN A 151 -7.76 6.47 -17.85
N SER A 152 -8.98 6.85 -18.26
CA SER A 152 -10.12 7.04 -17.35
C SER A 152 -10.44 5.79 -16.53
N ARG A 153 -10.09 4.59 -17.03
CA ARG A 153 -10.16 3.32 -16.28
C ARG A 153 -9.35 3.32 -14.97
N HIS A 154 -8.35 4.19 -14.85
CA HIS A 154 -7.47 4.34 -13.69
C HIS A 154 -7.80 5.54 -12.79
N SER A 155 -8.87 6.28 -13.10
CA SER A 155 -9.29 7.49 -12.37
C SER A 155 -9.53 7.27 -10.87
N ILE A 156 -9.93 6.05 -10.47
CA ILE A 156 -10.10 5.68 -9.06
C ILE A 156 -8.81 5.82 -8.23
N SER A 157 -7.64 5.84 -8.87
CA SER A 157 -6.37 6.06 -8.17
C SER A 157 -6.30 7.43 -7.48
N PHE A 158 -6.92 8.47 -8.02
CA PHE A 158 -6.87 9.83 -7.45
C PHE A 158 -7.59 9.94 -6.10
N PRO A 159 -8.86 9.47 -5.95
CA PRO A 159 -9.49 9.32 -4.63
C PRO A 159 -8.68 8.46 -3.66
N LEU A 160 -8.10 7.34 -4.13
CA LEU A 160 -7.31 6.45 -3.27
C LEU A 160 -6.05 7.15 -2.71
N LEU A 161 -5.37 7.97 -3.52
CA LEU A 161 -4.22 8.74 -3.08
C LEU A 161 -4.55 9.77 -1.99
N CYS A 162 -5.80 10.19 -1.85
CA CYS A 162 -6.20 11.07 -0.75
C CYS A 162 -5.98 10.39 0.63
N THR A 163 -5.99 9.05 0.69
CA THR A 163 -5.67 8.30 1.92
C THR A 163 -4.22 8.47 2.38
N HIS A 164 -3.32 8.94 1.51
CA HIS A 164 -1.90 9.12 1.81
C HIS A 164 -1.63 10.41 2.58
N PHE A 165 -2.54 11.39 2.53
CA PHE A 165 -2.26 12.75 2.99
C PHE A 165 -1.93 12.81 4.49
N MET A 166 -2.44 11.88 5.31
CA MET A 166 -2.11 11.84 6.74
C MET A 166 -0.68 11.38 7.03
N SER A 167 0.00 10.77 6.06
CA SER A 167 1.38 10.30 6.22
C SER A 167 2.42 11.43 6.19
N CYS A 168 2.10 12.63 5.69
CA CYS A 168 3.04 13.76 5.73
C CYS A 168 3.05 14.54 7.05
N THR A 169 2.10 14.26 7.96
CA THR A 169 2.00 15.00 9.22
C THR A 169 3.03 14.50 10.24
N HIS A 170 3.56 15.41 11.07
CA HIS A 170 4.49 15.08 12.14
C HIS A 170 3.92 15.47 13.51
N GLU A 171 4.26 14.72 14.56
CA GLU A 171 3.80 14.98 15.93
C GLU A 171 4.24 16.35 16.49
N LEU A 172 5.32 16.90 15.92
CA LEU A 172 5.87 18.22 16.29
C LEU A 172 5.16 19.40 15.61
N CYS A 173 4.29 19.15 14.63
CA CYS A 173 3.46 20.18 14.00
C CYS A 173 2.00 19.71 13.95
N PRO A 174 1.31 19.62 15.09
CA PRO A 174 -0.09 19.21 15.13
C PRO A 174 -1.04 20.22 14.47
N GLU A 175 -0.64 21.48 14.32
CA GLU A 175 -1.46 22.58 13.83
C GLU A 175 -1.92 22.37 12.38
N GLU A 176 -1.09 21.76 11.54
CA GLU A 176 -1.41 21.52 10.13
C GLU A 176 -2.28 20.26 9.90
N ARG A 177 -2.32 19.33 10.87
CA ARG A 177 -2.93 18.00 10.68
C ARG A 177 -4.40 18.08 10.28
N HIS A 178 -5.17 18.95 10.93
CA HIS A 178 -6.59 19.12 10.60
C HIS A 178 -6.79 19.73 9.21
N HIS A 179 -5.98 20.72 8.83
CA HIS A 179 -6.05 21.34 7.51
C HIS A 179 -5.73 20.35 6.38
N ILE A 180 -4.72 19.51 6.56
CA ILE A 180 -4.37 18.43 5.62
C ILE A 180 -5.50 17.39 5.56
N GLY A 181 -6.13 17.11 6.71
CA GLY A 181 -7.27 16.19 6.82
C GLY A 181 -8.45 16.65 5.98
N ASP A 182 -8.92 17.87 6.23
CA ASP A 182 -10.04 18.47 5.49
C ASP A 182 -9.75 18.56 3.99
N ARG A 183 -8.50 18.87 3.62
CA ARG A 183 -8.08 18.91 2.22
C ARG A 183 -8.20 17.54 1.55
N SER A 184 -7.79 16.47 2.22
CA SER A 184 -7.88 15.11 1.67
C SER A 184 -9.33 14.67 1.46
N LEU A 185 -10.21 14.97 2.41
CA LEU A 185 -11.65 14.67 2.32
C LEU A 185 -12.31 15.47 1.19
N SER A 186 -12.01 16.77 1.11
CA SER A 186 -12.55 17.66 0.07
C SER A 186 -12.17 17.18 -1.34
N LEU A 187 -10.91 16.83 -1.56
CA LEU A 187 -10.43 16.32 -2.86
C LEU A 187 -11.02 14.95 -3.20
N CYS A 188 -11.08 14.03 -2.22
CA CYS A 188 -11.67 12.71 -2.43
C CYS A 188 -13.13 12.84 -2.89
N ASN A 189 -13.92 13.68 -2.22
CA ASN A 189 -15.31 13.93 -2.59
C ASN A 189 -15.43 14.54 -4.00
N MET A 190 -14.60 15.54 -4.31
CA MET A 190 -14.59 16.18 -5.63
C MET A 190 -14.28 15.18 -6.75
N PHE A 191 -13.26 14.34 -6.58
CA PHE A 191 -12.89 13.35 -7.60
C PHE A 191 -14.01 12.33 -7.84
N LEU A 192 -14.63 11.80 -6.78
CA LEU A 192 -15.72 10.84 -6.91
C LEU A 192 -16.98 11.45 -7.57
N ASP A 193 -17.28 12.70 -7.27
CA ASP A 193 -18.39 13.43 -7.88
C ASP A 193 -18.15 13.68 -9.38
N GLU A 194 -16.96 14.12 -9.77
CA GLU A 194 -16.62 14.34 -11.19
C GLU A 194 -16.59 13.03 -12.00
N MET A 195 -16.08 11.94 -11.42
CA MET A 195 -16.17 10.60 -12.04
C MET A 195 -17.63 10.20 -12.29
N SER A 196 -18.50 10.43 -11.30
CA SER A 196 -19.93 10.10 -11.39
C SER A 196 -20.65 10.96 -12.44
N LYS A 197 -20.34 12.27 -12.49
CA LYS A 197 -20.87 13.19 -13.50
C LYS A 197 -20.45 12.78 -14.92
N GLN A 198 -19.20 12.38 -15.12
CA GLN A 198 -18.75 11.96 -16.44
C GLN A 198 -19.42 10.66 -16.88
N ALA A 199 -19.56 9.67 -15.99
CA ALA A 199 -20.32 8.45 -16.29
C ALA A 199 -21.78 8.75 -16.64
N ARG A 200 -22.44 9.65 -15.89
CA ARG A 200 -23.80 10.12 -16.18
C ARG A 200 -23.91 10.77 -17.55
N ASN A 201 -22.97 11.63 -17.92
CA ASN A 201 -22.97 12.30 -19.23
C ASN A 201 -22.82 11.27 -20.36
N LEU A 202 -21.89 10.31 -20.23
CA LEU A 202 -21.74 9.22 -21.21
C LEU A 202 -23.01 8.37 -21.37
N ILE A 203 -23.67 8.03 -20.25
CA ILE A 203 -24.94 7.30 -20.28
C ILE A 203 -26.01 8.13 -20.99
N THR A 204 -26.06 9.44 -20.74
CA THR A 204 -27.01 10.35 -21.37
C THR A 204 -26.80 10.39 -22.89
N ASP A 205 -25.56 10.52 -23.35
CA ASP A 205 -25.22 10.52 -24.77
C ASP A 205 -25.62 9.20 -25.45
N ILE A 206 -25.35 8.07 -24.79
CA ILE A 206 -25.78 6.73 -25.24
C ILE A 206 -27.31 6.66 -25.35
N CYS A 207 -28.04 7.15 -24.34
CA CYS A 207 -29.50 7.19 -24.37
C CYS A 207 -30.03 8.06 -25.52
N THR A 208 -29.43 9.21 -25.77
CA THR A 208 -29.81 10.10 -26.89
C THR A 208 -29.58 9.44 -28.24
N GLU A 209 -28.47 8.73 -28.42
CA GLU A 209 -28.19 7.96 -29.64
C GLU A 209 -29.21 6.83 -29.84
N HIS A 210 -29.53 6.10 -28.77
CA HIS A 210 -30.57 5.05 -28.81
C HIS A 210 -31.96 5.59 -29.15
N CYS A 211 -32.34 6.77 -28.66
CA CYS A 211 -33.59 7.43 -29.04
C CYS A 211 -33.59 7.76 -30.54
N THR A 212 -32.49 8.33 -31.06
CA THR A 212 -32.35 8.68 -32.49
C THR A 212 -32.48 7.45 -33.39
N LEU A 213 -31.79 6.34 -33.04
CA LEU A 213 -31.90 5.08 -33.77
C LEU A 213 -33.32 4.49 -33.71
N SER A 214 -33.99 4.59 -32.56
CA SER A 214 -35.37 4.13 -32.39
C SER A 214 -36.34 4.92 -33.28
N ASP A 215 -36.13 6.23 -33.40
CA ASP A 215 -36.93 7.10 -34.25
C ASP A 215 -36.69 6.82 -35.74
N GLN A 216 -35.46 6.52 -36.16
CA GLN A 216 -35.16 6.11 -37.54
C GLN A 216 -35.87 4.80 -37.93
N VAL A 217 -35.89 3.82 -37.02
CA VAL A 217 -36.61 2.55 -37.25
C VAL A 217 -38.12 2.76 -37.30
N ARG A 218 -38.66 3.71 -36.51
CA ARG A 218 -40.08 4.09 -36.58
C ARG A 218 -40.42 4.84 -37.86
N GLY A 219 -39.58 5.78 -38.28
CA GLY A 219 -39.73 6.55 -39.52
C GLY A 219 -39.68 5.67 -40.77
N HIS A 220 -38.79 4.67 -40.81
CA HIS A 220 -38.73 3.71 -41.91
C HIS A 220 -39.94 2.75 -41.95
N ARG A 221 -40.51 2.36 -40.79
CA ARG A 221 -41.74 1.55 -40.78
C ARG A 221 -42.98 2.30 -41.25
N HIS A 222 -43.01 3.64 -41.16
CA HIS A 222 -44.13 4.45 -41.64
C HIS A 222 -44.01 4.83 -43.14
N GLY A 223 -42.87 4.59 -43.77
CA GLY A 223 -42.70 4.75 -45.22
C GLY A 223 -43.28 3.59 -46.04
N ASP A 224 -43.39 2.39 -45.46
CA ASP A 224 -43.78 1.17 -46.18
C ASP A 224 -44.96 0.39 -45.58
N GLN A 225 -45.64 0.88 -44.54
CA GLN A 225 -46.89 0.22 -44.08
C GLN A 225 -47.87 1.14 -43.32
N CYS A 226 -49.14 0.98 -43.70
CA CYS A 226 -50.39 1.55 -43.19
C CYS A 226 -50.52 1.69 -41.65
N PRO A 227 -51.44 2.54 -41.15
CA PRO A 227 -51.43 3.06 -39.78
C PRO A 227 -52.07 2.07 -38.80
N CYS A 228 -51.29 1.61 -37.81
CA CYS A 228 -51.84 1.00 -36.59
C CYS A 228 -51.07 1.49 -35.37
N VAL A 229 -51.70 2.46 -34.71
CA VAL A 229 -51.64 2.86 -33.30
C VAL A 229 -50.90 1.85 -32.40
N TYR A 230 -49.84 2.27 -31.70
CA TYR A 230 -49.57 1.78 -30.35
C TYR A 230 -48.85 2.83 -29.50
N ASN A 231 -49.59 3.33 -28.51
CA ASN A 231 -49.10 4.05 -27.34
C ASN A 231 -48.02 3.21 -26.63
N VAL A 232 -46.84 3.77 -26.39
CA VAL A 232 -45.92 3.27 -25.37
C VAL A 232 -45.51 4.43 -24.50
N THR A 233 -46.24 4.59 -23.40
CA THR A 233 -45.87 5.40 -22.25
C THR A 233 -44.70 4.71 -21.56
N LEU A 234 -43.49 5.25 -21.69
CA LEU A 234 -42.33 4.81 -20.91
C LEU A 234 -42.17 5.77 -19.72
N ALA A 235 -42.84 5.42 -18.63
CA ALA A 235 -42.57 5.96 -17.31
C ALA A 235 -41.22 5.38 -16.84
N VAL A 236 -40.17 6.19 -16.88
CA VAL A 236 -38.89 5.88 -16.26
C VAL A 236 -38.88 6.56 -14.90
N THR A 237 -39.39 5.85 -13.89
CA THR A 237 -39.11 6.14 -12.48
C THR A 237 -37.85 5.38 -12.08
N PHE A 238 -36.78 6.10 -11.79
CA PHE A 238 -35.67 5.57 -10.99
C PHE A 238 -35.92 5.86 -9.50
N PRO A 239 -35.52 4.96 -8.58
CA PRO A 239 -35.75 5.09 -7.14
C PRO A 239 -34.97 6.25 -6.50
#